data_AF-A0A194PDY3-F1
#
_entry.id   AF-A0A194PDY3-F1
#
_cell.length_a   1.000
_cell.length_b   1.000
_cell.length_c   1.000
_cell.angle_alpha   90.00
_cell.angle_beta   90.00
_cell.angle_gamma   90.00
#
_symmetry.space_group_name_H-M   'P 1'
#
loop_
_entity.id
_entity.type
_entity.pdbx_description
1 polymer ?
#
loop_
_entity_poly.entity_id
_entity_poly.type
_entity_poly.pdbx_seq_one_letter_code
_entity_poly.pdbx_strand_id
1 'polypeptide(L)'
;MVDNLKRKGHMLRTWGGDQFVDHTVKEWQKIREQMLAQQQMFQHQAEIVKSSLKGEWENLNTSVEAWVSRWGQARSRLQSAQGADYTEMLGRCHSVFEAQQQWEKYLSEKDELMKECQKFNMDVTTSDTWNEAEKLMKEFVDQWAVFKEYNEEYESIGEQEWLVFQKKLHLLDEFCSKWCARLEPYTSVTLFLKHTLDRYNDLTISLKYLRGSEFTEHHWREVFSLLDVEYRPPETLKLKDLLNAADNIKKHIKALQKISSSASNESAVRSALNELEVWFAGARLALAAHTDKAKRPVTIVKDFNDILNKIEEKQWVVSSVGGGGVGGGGEACARWEARLRAARDLLRAAHRAQRRRAIYVGVQQKDSDSPL
;
A
#
# COMPACT_ATOMS: atom_id res chain seq x y z
N MET A 1 -81.98 -12.47 11.67
CA MET A 1 -81.79 -13.66 10.79
C MET A 1 -81.94 -14.97 11.56
N VAL A 2 -81.19 -15.17 12.66
CA VAL A 2 -81.28 -16.36 13.54
C VAL A 2 -82.68 -16.56 14.13
N ASP A 3 -83.39 -15.50 14.52
CA ASP A 3 -84.74 -15.62 15.10
C ASP A 3 -85.81 -16.05 14.09
N ASN A 4 -85.64 -15.68 12.82
CA ASN A 4 -86.50 -16.15 11.73
C ASN A 4 -86.21 -17.63 11.38
N LEU A 5 -84.96 -18.07 11.49
CA LEU A 5 -84.56 -19.48 11.33
C LEU A 5 -85.09 -20.34 12.48
N LYS A 6 -85.07 -19.84 13.73
CA LYS A 6 -85.67 -20.50 14.90
C LYS A 6 -87.18 -20.69 14.74
N ARG A 7 -87.90 -19.67 14.23
CA ARG A 7 -89.35 -19.75 13.95
C ARG A 7 -89.67 -20.77 12.85
N LYS A 8 -88.93 -20.77 11.73
CA LYS A 8 -89.11 -21.74 10.64
C LYS A 8 -88.70 -23.17 11.04
N GLY A 9 -87.63 -23.32 11.84
CA GLY A 9 -87.20 -24.60 12.41
C GLY A 9 -88.22 -25.18 13.38
N HIS A 10 -88.88 -24.35 14.19
CA HIS A 10 -89.98 -24.78 15.05
C HIS A 10 -91.16 -25.34 14.23
N MET A 11 -91.51 -24.69 13.12
CA MET A 11 -92.54 -25.22 12.20
C MET A 11 -92.13 -26.53 11.52
N LEU A 12 -90.89 -26.64 11.02
CA LEU A 12 -90.39 -27.88 10.40
C LEU A 12 -90.33 -29.06 11.38
N ARG A 13 -90.01 -28.78 12.65
CA ARG A 13 -89.98 -29.78 13.73
C ARG A 13 -91.39 -30.30 14.06
N THR A 14 -92.37 -29.40 14.13
CA THR A 14 -93.75 -29.72 14.50
C THR A 14 -94.50 -30.48 13.39
N TRP A 15 -94.14 -30.27 12.12
CA TRP A 15 -94.88 -30.84 10.97
C TRP A 15 -94.11 -31.89 10.17
N GLY A 16 -92.77 -31.95 10.25
CA GLY A 16 -91.93 -32.86 9.45
C GLY A 16 -90.91 -33.70 10.24
N GLY A 17 -90.82 -33.54 11.57
CA GLY A 17 -89.91 -34.31 12.43
C GLY A 17 -88.41 -34.02 12.27
N ASP A 18 -88.03 -33.10 11.38
CA ASP A 18 -86.63 -32.80 11.05
C ASP A 18 -85.98 -31.86 12.07
N GLN A 19 -84.88 -32.30 12.69
CA GLN A 19 -84.10 -31.57 13.70
C GLN A 19 -82.85 -30.89 13.12
N PHE A 20 -82.61 -31.00 11.82
CA PHE A 20 -81.42 -30.46 11.15
C PHE A 20 -81.20 -28.95 11.38
N VAL A 21 -82.30 -28.18 11.45
CA VAL A 21 -82.26 -26.73 11.71
C VAL A 21 -81.78 -26.43 13.13
N ASP A 22 -82.18 -27.23 14.13
CA ASP A 22 -81.73 -27.08 15.52
C ASP A 22 -80.25 -27.41 15.68
N HIS A 23 -79.79 -28.47 15.00
CA HIS A 23 -78.38 -28.82 14.95
C HIS A 23 -77.55 -27.69 14.34
N THR A 24 -78.00 -27.12 13.21
CA THR A 24 -77.35 -25.98 12.55
C THR A 24 -77.33 -24.73 13.43
N VAL A 25 -78.40 -24.46 14.19
CA VAL A 25 -78.44 -23.34 15.15
C VAL A 25 -77.47 -23.55 16.32
N LYS A 26 -77.34 -24.78 16.83
CA LYS A 26 -76.37 -25.12 17.88
C LYS A 26 -74.93 -24.97 17.40
N GLU A 27 -74.60 -25.48 16.20
CA GLU A 27 -73.28 -25.28 15.61
C GLU A 27 -72.98 -23.80 15.33
N TRP A 28 -73.97 -23.01 14.90
CA TRP A 28 -73.81 -21.56 14.76
C TRP A 28 -73.56 -20.85 16.10
N GLN A 29 -74.25 -21.24 17.16
CA GLN A 29 -74.00 -20.70 18.51
C GLN A 29 -72.60 -21.06 19.00
N LYS A 30 -72.16 -22.30 18.79
CA LYS A 30 -70.82 -22.76 19.11
C LYS A 30 -69.74 -21.99 18.34
N ILE A 31 -69.91 -21.79 17.03
CA ILE A 31 -68.99 -20.97 16.22
C ILE A 31 -68.98 -19.52 16.72
N ARG A 32 -70.13 -18.95 17.08
CA ARG A 32 -70.22 -17.60 17.64
C ARG A 32 -69.50 -17.49 18.98
N GLU A 33 -69.66 -18.46 19.87
CA GLU A 33 -68.94 -18.52 21.15
C GLU A 33 -67.43 -18.65 20.92
N GLN A 34 -67.02 -19.50 19.98
CA GLN A 34 -65.61 -19.62 19.57
C GLN A 34 -65.07 -18.31 18.98
N MET A 35 -65.84 -17.61 18.14
CA MET A 35 -65.46 -16.31 17.58
C MET A 35 -65.32 -15.25 18.66
N LEU A 36 -66.22 -15.21 19.65
CA LEU A 36 -66.12 -14.28 20.79
C LEU A 36 -64.90 -14.59 21.66
N ALA A 37 -64.64 -15.87 21.94
CA ALA A 37 -63.45 -16.30 22.66
C ALA A 37 -62.15 -15.96 21.90
N GLN A 38 -62.12 -16.19 20.58
CA GLN A 38 -61.01 -15.79 19.72
C GLN A 38 -60.82 -14.27 19.67
N GLN A 39 -61.90 -13.49 19.61
CA GLN A 39 -61.83 -12.03 19.66
C GLN A 39 -61.21 -11.54 20.97
N GLN A 40 -61.61 -12.10 22.12
CA GLN A 40 -61.01 -11.78 23.42
C GLN A 40 -59.54 -12.21 23.48
N MET A 41 -59.21 -13.39 22.94
CA MET A 41 -57.83 -13.85 22.84
C MET A 41 -56.98 -12.89 21.99
N PHE A 42 -57.47 -12.44 20.83
CA PHE A 42 -56.76 -11.47 19.99
C PHE A 42 -56.58 -10.12 20.67
N GLN A 43 -57.58 -9.64 21.41
CA GLN A 43 -57.44 -8.43 22.22
C GLN A 43 -56.35 -8.58 23.29
N HIS A 44 -56.33 -9.70 24.01
CA HIS A 44 -55.30 -9.96 25.01
C HIS A 44 -53.90 -10.07 24.39
N GLN A 45 -53.76 -10.78 23.27
CA GLN A 45 -52.51 -10.87 22.53
C GLN A 45 -52.06 -9.50 22.02
N ALA A 46 -52.97 -8.66 21.52
CA ALA A 46 -52.65 -7.30 21.10
C ALA A 46 -52.12 -6.44 22.26
N GLU A 47 -52.71 -6.55 23.47
CA GLU A 47 -52.22 -5.83 24.65
C GLU A 47 -50.84 -6.32 25.12
N ILE A 48 -50.56 -7.63 25.03
CA ILE A 48 -49.22 -8.17 25.30
C ILE A 48 -48.20 -7.57 24.32
N VAL A 49 -48.52 -7.54 23.02
CA VAL A 49 -47.63 -6.97 22.00
C VAL A 49 -47.40 -5.48 22.25
N LYS A 50 -48.44 -4.71 22.56
CA LYS A 50 -48.29 -3.29 22.93
C LYS A 50 -47.39 -3.09 24.14
N SER A 51 -47.52 -3.93 25.17
CA SER A 51 -46.64 -3.87 26.34
C SER A 51 -45.19 -4.22 25.99
N SER A 52 -44.96 -5.20 25.11
CA SER A 52 -43.62 -5.54 24.62
C SER A 52 -43.00 -4.39 23.85
N LEU A 53 -43.72 -3.84 22.86
CA LEU A 53 -43.29 -2.72 22.04
C LEU A 53 -42.96 -1.48 22.88
N LYS A 54 -43.76 -1.21 23.93
CA LYS A 54 -43.47 -0.13 24.87
C LYS A 54 -42.16 -0.37 25.64
N GLY A 55 -41.94 -1.60 26.12
CA GLY A 55 -40.70 -1.96 26.81
C GLY A 55 -39.48 -1.88 25.89
N GLU A 56 -39.60 -2.34 24.65
CA GLU A 56 -38.56 -2.24 23.62
C GLU A 56 -38.24 -0.77 23.30
N TRP A 57 -39.26 0.08 23.18
CA TRP A 57 -39.08 1.51 22.98
C TRP A 57 -38.36 2.21 24.15
N GLU A 58 -38.76 1.90 25.40
CA GLU A 58 -38.12 2.44 26.60
C GLU A 58 -36.66 1.98 26.68
N ASN A 59 -36.38 0.70 26.42
CA ASN A 59 -35.02 0.16 26.38
C ASN A 59 -34.15 0.82 25.31
N LEU A 60 -34.70 1.06 24.12
CA LEU A 60 -33.99 1.76 23.04
C LEU A 60 -33.68 3.20 23.45
N ASN A 61 -34.64 3.91 24.05
CA ASN A 61 -34.42 5.28 24.51
C ASN A 61 -33.36 5.37 25.62
N THR A 62 -33.37 4.46 26.59
CA THR A 62 -32.31 4.35 27.62
C THR A 62 -30.95 4.04 27.00
N SER A 63 -30.92 3.19 25.96
CA SER A 63 -29.68 2.86 25.24
C SER A 63 -29.11 4.10 24.53
N VAL A 64 -29.96 4.92 23.91
CA VAL A 64 -29.57 6.19 23.28
C VAL A 64 -29.09 7.21 24.32
N GLU A 65 -29.76 7.35 25.45
CA GLU A 65 -29.33 8.22 26.55
C GLU A 65 -27.94 7.84 27.08
N ALA A 66 -27.71 6.54 27.30
CA ALA A 66 -26.40 6.02 27.69
C ALA A 66 -25.34 6.29 26.60
N TRP A 67 -25.73 6.14 25.32
CA TRP A 67 -24.86 6.44 24.18
C TRP A 67 -24.45 7.92 24.15
N VAL A 68 -25.40 8.86 24.27
CA VAL A 68 -25.14 10.31 24.30
C VAL A 68 -24.23 10.68 25.46
N SER A 69 -24.50 10.16 26.66
CA SER A 69 -23.66 10.43 27.85
C SER A 69 -22.21 9.98 27.65
N ARG A 70 -22.01 8.74 27.18
CA ARG A 70 -20.69 8.17 26.89
C ARG A 70 -19.92 8.99 25.86
N TRP A 71 -20.57 9.35 24.75
CA TRP A 71 -19.91 10.06 23.66
C TRP A 71 -19.74 11.56 23.93
N GLY A 72 -20.61 12.14 24.74
CA GLY A 72 -20.44 13.50 25.29
C GLY A 72 -19.19 13.61 26.15
N GLN A 73 -18.92 12.61 27.01
CA GLN A 73 -17.68 12.54 27.81
C GLN A 73 -16.44 12.29 26.93
N ALA A 74 -16.56 11.40 25.94
CA ALA A 74 -15.49 11.06 25.00
C ALA A 74 -15.04 12.25 24.12
N ARG A 75 -15.87 13.29 23.97
CA ARG A 75 -15.55 14.52 23.23
C ARG A 75 -14.20 15.11 23.64
N SER A 76 -13.97 15.24 24.94
CA SER A 76 -12.72 15.82 25.50
C SER A 76 -11.49 15.00 25.09
N ARG A 77 -11.57 13.67 25.17
CA ARG A 77 -10.53 12.73 24.77
C ARG A 77 -10.25 12.76 23.27
N LEU A 78 -11.28 12.94 22.44
CA LEU A 78 -11.12 13.01 20.98
C LEU A 78 -10.48 14.33 20.53
N GLN A 79 -10.69 15.41 21.28
CA GLN A 79 -10.11 16.72 20.98
C GLN A 79 -8.66 16.88 21.45
N SER A 80 -8.19 16.07 22.40
CA SER A 80 -6.81 16.13 22.88
C SER A 80 -5.82 15.46 21.91
N ALA A 81 -5.30 16.21 20.93
CA ALA A 81 -4.28 15.71 19.99
C ALA A 81 -2.83 15.81 20.51
N GLN A 82 -2.59 16.45 21.65
CA GLN A 82 -1.24 16.63 22.20
C GLN A 82 -0.63 15.29 22.64
N GLY A 83 0.51 14.93 22.04
CA GLY A 83 1.29 13.75 22.40
C GLY A 83 0.74 12.41 21.88
N ALA A 84 -0.35 12.42 21.10
CA ALA A 84 -0.90 11.19 20.51
C ALA A 84 -0.06 10.72 19.33
N ASP A 85 0.24 9.42 19.29
CA ASP A 85 0.87 8.80 18.13
C ASP A 85 -0.15 8.55 17.00
N TYR A 86 0.33 8.29 15.78
CA TYR A 86 -0.50 7.96 14.62
C TYR A 86 -1.42 6.76 14.89
N THR A 87 -0.90 5.74 15.57
CA THR A 87 -1.67 4.54 15.95
C THR A 87 -2.84 4.87 16.89
N GLU A 88 -2.63 5.76 17.86
CA GLU A 88 -3.67 6.21 18.77
C GLU A 88 -4.73 7.05 18.05
N MET A 89 -4.32 7.95 17.15
CA MET A 89 -5.23 8.75 16.33
C MET A 89 -6.08 7.88 15.41
N LEU A 90 -5.48 6.85 14.81
CA LEU A 90 -6.20 5.85 14.02
C LEU A 90 -7.22 5.07 14.87
N GLY A 91 -6.85 4.63 16.07
CA GLY A 91 -7.77 3.96 16.99
C GLY A 91 -8.97 4.83 17.40
N ARG A 92 -8.75 6.14 17.60
CA ARG A 92 -9.82 7.11 17.86
C ARG A 92 -10.74 7.27 16.66
N CYS A 93 -10.18 7.37 15.45
CA CYS A 93 -10.95 7.41 14.21
C CYS A 93 -11.84 6.17 14.07
N HIS A 94 -11.28 4.96 14.23
CA HIS A 94 -12.05 3.72 14.18
C HIS A 94 -13.19 3.70 15.20
N SER A 95 -12.92 4.13 16.44
CA SER A 95 -13.94 4.20 17.49
C SER A 95 -15.12 5.10 17.08
N VAL A 96 -14.86 6.24 16.42
CA VAL A 96 -15.91 7.17 15.95
C VAL A 96 -16.75 6.53 14.84
N PHE A 97 -16.13 5.88 13.86
CA PHE A 97 -16.88 5.25 12.75
C PHE A 97 -17.60 3.95 13.17
N GLU A 98 -17.10 3.22 14.16
CA GLU A 98 -17.86 2.14 14.80
C GLU A 98 -19.08 2.69 15.54
N ALA A 99 -18.93 3.83 16.22
CA ALA A 99 -20.05 4.51 16.87
C ALA A 99 -21.09 4.97 15.85
N GLN A 100 -20.65 5.44 14.66
CA GLN A 100 -21.53 5.78 13.55
C GLN A 100 -22.37 4.59 13.11
N GLN A 101 -21.74 3.43 12.90
CA GLN A 101 -22.47 2.21 12.54
C GLN A 101 -23.45 1.77 13.64
N GLN A 102 -23.08 1.92 14.92
CA GLN A 102 -24.00 1.65 16.04
C GLN A 102 -25.19 2.61 16.02
N TRP A 103 -24.96 3.90 15.75
CA TRP A 103 -26.03 4.90 15.65
C TRP A 103 -26.99 4.61 14.49
N GLU A 104 -26.47 4.23 13.33
CA GLU A 104 -27.28 3.82 12.17
C GLU A 104 -28.16 2.60 12.49
N LYS A 105 -27.68 1.65 13.31
CA LYS A 105 -28.50 0.54 13.81
C LYS A 105 -29.63 1.03 14.72
N TYR A 106 -29.36 1.93 15.66
CA TYR A 106 -30.40 2.51 16.51
C TYR A 106 -31.45 3.29 15.70
N LEU A 107 -31.05 3.97 14.63
CA LEU A 107 -32.00 4.62 13.70
C LEU A 107 -32.88 3.60 12.97
N SER A 108 -32.30 2.49 12.50
CA SER A 108 -33.07 1.41 11.87
C SER A 108 -34.06 0.77 12.84
N GLU A 109 -33.61 0.44 14.06
CA GLU A 109 -34.45 -0.13 15.12
C GLU A 109 -35.57 0.83 15.52
N LYS A 110 -35.28 2.14 15.62
CA LYS A 110 -36.29 3.18 15.85
C LYS A 110 -37.34 3.18 14.75
N ASP A 111 -36.94 3.17 13.49
CA ASP A 111 -37.87 3.23 12.36
C ASP A 111 -38.74 1.97 12.26
N GLU A 112 -38.19 0.80 12.58
CA GLU A 112 -38.92 -0.47 12.68
C GLU A 112 -39.94 -0.42 13.82
N LEU A 113 -39.52 -0.05 15.03
CA LEU A 113 -40.41 0.08 16.19
C LEU A 113 -41.51 1.12 15.96
N MET A 114 -41.20 2.25 15.32
CA MET A 114 -42.23 3.26 14.99
C MET A 114 -43.27 2.71 14.02
N LYS A 115 -42.87 1.94 13.00
CA LYS A 115 -43.80 1.28 12.08
C LYS A 115 -44.66 0.25 12.80
N GLU A 116 -44.11 -0.49 13.76
CA GLU A 116 -44.86 -1.47 14.55
C GLU A 116 -45.84 -0.81 15.52
N CYS A 117 -45.41 0.21 16.25
CA CYS A 117 -46.26 1.01 17.12
C CYS A 117 -47.43 1.67 16.36
N GLN A 118 -47.20 2.14 15.13
CA GLN A 118 -48.26 2.67 14.26
C GLN A 118 -49.31 1.60 13.90
N LYS A 119 -48.93 0.34 13.68
CA LYS A 119 -49.90 -0.75 13.41
C LYS A 119 -50.86 -0.98 14.57
N PHE A 120 -50.43 -0.66 15.79
CA PHE A 120 -51.22 -0.81 17.02
C PHE A 120 -51.85 0.49 17.52
N ASN A 121 -51.77 1.59 16.74
CA ASN A 121 -52.20 2.94 17.14
C ASN A 121 -51.61 3.38 18.49
N MET A 122 -50.34 3.06 18.73
CA MET A 122 -49.60 3.56 19.89
C MET A 122 -48.96 4.90 19.55
N ASP A 123 -49.25 5.93 20.35
CA ASP A 123 -48.59 7.23 20.23
C ASP A 123 -47.19 7.14 20.85
N VAL A 124 -46.19 7.20 19.99
CA VAL A 124 -44.78 7.14 20.37
C VAL A 124 -44.12 8.44 19.97
N THR A 125 -43.68 9.22 20.96
CA THR A 125 -42.96 10.48 20.75
C THR A 125 -41.46 10.26 20.86
N THR A 126 -40.71 10.78 19.89
CA THR A 126 -39.25 10.81 19.96
C THR A 126 -38.79 11.83 20.99
N SER A 127 -37.92 11.41 21.91
CA SER A 127 -37.29 12.29 22.88
C SER A 127 -36.27 13.24 22.22
N ASP A 128 -36.02 14.40 22.83
CA ASP A 128 -35.01 15.37 22.37
C ASP A 128 -33.59 14.79 22.32
N THR A 129 -33.35 13.73 23.11
CA THR A 129 -32.09 12.96 23.14
C THR A 129 -31.68 12.42 21.79
N TRP A 130 -32.63 12.09 20.91
CA TRP A 130 -32.34 11.65 19.54
C TRP A 130 -31.74 12.76 18.67
N ASN A 131 -32.23 13.99 18.83
CA ASN A 131 -31.71 15.15 18.11
C ASN A 131 -30.31 15.53 18.62
N GLU A 132 -30.07 15.39 19.92
CA GLU A 132 -28.75 15.59 20.54
C GLU A 132 -27.75 14.55 20.04
N ALA A 133 -28.15 13.28 19.99
CA ALA A 133 -27.33 12.19 19.49
C ALA A 133 -26.96 12.38 18.01
N GLU A 134 -27.92 12.78 17.18
CA GLU A 134 -27.69 13.07 15.75
C GLU A 134 -26.69 14.22 15.56
N LYS A 135 -26.86 15.32 16.31
CA LYS A 135 -25.92 16.47 16.27
C LYS A 135 -24.52 16.06 16.72
N LEU A 136 -24.42 15.34 17.84
CA LEU A 136 -23.14 14.87 18.38
C LEU A 136 -22.42 13.95 17.39
N MET A 137 -23.15 13.00 16.78
CA MET A 137 -22.58 12.11 15.76
C MET A 137 -22.09 12.90 14.55
N LYS A 138 -22.91 13.82 14.04
CA LYS A 138 -22.55 14.66 12.89
C LYS A 138 -21.29 15.48 13.16
N GLU A 139 -21.17 16.10 14.34
CA GLU A 139 -19.97 16.82 14.75
C GLU A 139 -18.71 15.92 14.74
N PHE A 140 -18.81 14.67 15.22
CA PHE A 140 -17.69 13.75 15.19
C PHE A 140 -17.35 13.26 13.77
N VAL A 141 -18.35 12.89 12.97
CA VAL A 141 -18.14 12.44 11.59
C VAL A 141 -17.51 13.56 10.77
N ASP A 142 -18.01 14.79 10.86
CA ASP A 142 -17.47 15.94 10.13
C ASP A 142 -16.00 16.21 10.50
N GLN A 143 -15.62 16.03 11.78
CA GLN A 143 -14.24 16.22 12.24
C GLN A 143 -13.29 15.08 11.81
N TRP A 144 -13.76 13.83 11.85
CA TRP A 144 -12.91 12.65 11.65
C TRP A 144 -12.95 12.10 10.21
N ALA A 145 -13.91 12.50 9.37
CA ALA A 145 -14.00 12.10 7.97
C ALA A 145 -12.73 12.43 7.19
N VAL A 146 -12.15 13.61 7.39
CA VAL A 146 -10.91 14.03 6.73
C VAL A 146 -9.76 13.07 7.07
N PHE A 147 -9.66 12.61 8.34
CA PHE A 147 -8.64 11.65 8.75
C PHE A 147 -8.89 10.27 8.17
N LYS A 148 -10.15 9.81 8.13
CA LYS A 148 -10.49 8.51 7.53
C LYS A 148 -10.09 8.47 6.06
N GLU A 149 -10.51 9.46 5.28
CA GLU A 149 -10.16 9.56 3.87
C GLU A 149 -8.65 9.68 3.65
N TYR A 150 -7.95 10.45 4.51
CA TYR A 150 -6.50 10.54 4.50
C TYR A 150 -5.84 9.18 4.74
N ASN A 151 -6.31 8.44 5.75
CA ASN A 151 -5.77 7.14 6.12
C ASN A 151 -6.00 6.10 5.01
N GLU A 152 -7.16 6.10 4.36
CA GLU A 152 -7.45 5.21 3.23
C GLU A 152 -6.48 5.44 2.06
N GLU A 153 -6.21 6.69 1.71
CA GLU A 153 -5.24 7.02 0.66
C GLU A 153 -3.79 6.79 1.11
N TYR A 154 -3.47 7.08 2.37
CA TYR A 154 -2.17 6.81 2.99
C TYR A 154 -1.84 5.32 2.97
N GLU A 155 -2.79 4.45 3.34
CA GLU A 155 -2.61 2.99 3.26
C GLU A 155 -2.51 2.53 1.81
N SER A 156 -3.32 3.07 0.90
CA SER A 156 -3.26 2.74 -0.54
C SER A 156 -1.89 3.03 -1.17
N ILE A 157 -1.26 4.13 -0.78
CA ILE A 157 0.08 4.51 -1.27
C ILE A 157 1.18 3.80 -0.46
N GLY A 158 1.01 3.70 0.85
CA GLY A 158 1.97 3.12 1.80
C GLY A 158 2.17 1.62 1.64
N GLU A 159 1.12 0.87 1.30
CA GLU A 159 1.17 -0.59 1.11
C GLU A 159 1.85 -1.01 -0.20
N GLN A 160 2.11 -0.06 -1.11
CA GLN A 160 2.83 -0.35 -2.35
C GLN A 160 4.28 -0.74 -2.06
N GLU A 161 4.74 -1.78 -2.77
CA GLU A 161 6.13 -2.21 -2.75
C GLU A 161 7.05 -1.07 -3.22
N TRP A 162 8.12 -0.84 -2.46
CA TRP A 162 9.10 0.20 -2.75
C TRP A 162 9.70 0.05 -4.16
N LEU A 163 9.94 -1.19 -4.58
CA LEU A 163 10.49 -1.51 -5.91
C LEU A 163 9.64 -0.94 -7.05
N VAL A 164 8.33 -0.85 -6.86
CA VAL A 164 7.36 -0.27 -7.82
C VAL A 164 7.24 1.24 -7.59
N PHE A 165 7.06 1.65 -6.34
CA PHE A 165 6.77 3.04 -5.97
C PHE A 165 7.94 4.00 -6.27
N GLN A 166 9.19 3.54 -6.21
CA GLN A 166 10.38 4.37 -6.48
C GLN A 166 10.40 5.02 -7.88
N LYS A 167 9.62 4.50 -8.84
CA LYS A 167 9.48 5.06 -10.20
C LYS A 167 8.45 6.21 -10.25
N LYS A 168 7.62 6.33 -9.21
CA LYS A 168 6.47 7.24 -9.13
C LYS A 168 6.57 8.18 -7.92
N LEU A 169 7.77 8.63 -7.56
CA LEU A 169 7.98 9.49 -6.38
C LEU A 169 7.17 10.80 -6.41
N HIS A 170 6.84 11.31 -7.60
CA HIS A 170 5.97 12.49 -7.76
C HIS A 170 4.59 12.30 -7.10
N LEU A 171 4.09 11.07 -7.02
CA LEU A 171 2.80 10.77 -6.36
C LEU A 171 2.84 11.07 -4.86
N LEU A 172 4.01 10.99 -4.21
CA LEU A 172 4.15 11.38 -2.82
C LEU A 172 4.03 12.90 -2.65
N ASP A 173 4.63 13.67 -3.56
CA ASP A 173 4.55 15.14 -3.55
C ASP A 173 3.12 15.61 -3.88
N GLU A 174 2.44 14.95 -4.83
CA GLU A 174 1.03 15.18 -5.14
C GLU A 174 0.13 14.85 -3.94
N PHE A 175 0.37 13.73 -3.26
CA PHE A 175 -0.35 13.35 -2.05
C PHE A 175 -0.20 14.42 -0.96
N CYS A 176 1.04 14.84 -0.66
CA CYS A 176 1.31 15.88 0.34
C CYS A 176 0.62 17.20 -0.04
N SER A 177 0.72 17.63 -1.30
CA SER A 177 0.13 18.88 -1.78
C SER A 177 -1.40 18.85 -1.72
N LYS A 178 -2.00 17.75 -2.18
CA LYS A 178 -3.46 17.52 -2.14
C LYS A 178 -3.98 17.61 -0.71
N TRP A 179 -3.34 16.92 0.23
CA TRP A 179 -3.83 16.88 1.60
C TRP A 179 -3.58 18.16 2.36
N CYS A 180 -2.41 18.81 2.18
CA CYS A 180 -2.15 20.12 2.76
C CYS A 180 -3.21 21.17 2.38
N ALA A 181 -3.72 21.15 1.15
CA ALA A 181 -4.77 22.05 0.69
C ALA A 181 -6.17 21.76 1.29
N ARG A 182 -6.38 20.56 1.84
CA ARG A 182 -7.67 20.08 2.37
C ARG A 182 -7.79 20.13 3.90
N LEU A 183 -6.76 20.61 4.61
CA LEU A 183 -6.74 20.59 6.09
C LEU A 183 -7.55 21.71 6.75
N GLU A 184 -8.05 22.69 5.99
CA GLU A 184 -8.88 23.76 6.53
C GLU A 184 -10.36 23.34 6.61
N PRO A 185 -11.06 23.63 7.72
CA PRO A 185 -10.61 24.38 8.90
C PRO A 185 -9.68 23.58 9.83
N TYR A 186 -8.75 24.28 10.49
CA TYR A 186 -7.82 23.65 11.43
C TYR A 186 -8.52 23.21 12.72
N THR A 187 -8.64 21.91 12.90
CA THR A 187 -9.10 21.22 14.11
C THR A 187 -7.92 20.47 14.75
N SER A 188 -8.12 19.88 15.92
CA SER A 188 -7.10 19.03 16.56
C SER A 188 -6.62 17.90 15.63
N VAL A 189 -7.52 17.31 14.86
CA VAL A 189 -7.24 16.23 13.91
C VAL A 189 -6.49 16.74 12.68
N THR A 190 -6.94 17.84 12.07
CA THR A 190 -6.27 18.36 10.87
C THR A 190 -4.92 19.01 11.17
N LEU A 191 -4.70 19.54 12.39
CA LEU A 191 -3.38 19.96 12.86
C LEU A 191 -2.43 18.78 13.06
N PHE A 192 -2.91 17.65 13.59
CA PHE A 192 -2.13 16.43 13.67
C PHE A 192 -1.71 15.94 12.28
N LEU A 193 -2.63 15.95 11.32
CA LEU A 193 -2.33 15.61 9.92
C LEU A 193 -1.32 16.58 9.30
N LYS A 194 -1.42 17.89 9.59
CA LYS A 194 -0.45 18.90 9.15
C LYS A 194 0.96 18.54 9.61
N HIS A 195 1.14 18.27 10.91
CA HIS A 195 2.43 17.85 11.45
C HIS A 195 2.94 16.56 10.83
N THR A 196 2.06 15.61 10.56
CA THR A 196 2.41 14.35 9.88
C THR A 196 2.88 14.60 8.45
N LEU A 197 2.17 15.46 7.69
CA LEU A 197 2.54 15.82 6.32
C LEU A 197 3.85 16.62 6.27
N ASP A 198 4.10 17.50 7.23
CA ASP A 198 5.37 18.24 7.34
C ASP A 198 6.57 17.29 7.49
N ARG A 199 6.39 16.11 8.13
CA ARG A 199 7.43 15.06 8.18
C ARG A 199 7.73 14.49 6.80
N TYR A 200 6.78 14.48 5.88
CA TYR A 200 6.97 14.01 4.51
C TYR A 200 7.45 15.09 3.56
N ASN A 201 7.43 16.36 3.98
CA ASN A 201 7.97 17.45 3.17
C ASN A 201 9.46 17.20 2.85
N ASP A 202 9.87 17.44 1.61
CA ASP A 202 11.23 17.17 1.08
C ASP A 202 11.71 15.71 1.18
N LEU A 203 10.86 14.76 1.60
CA LEU A 203 11.22 13.36 1.71
C LEU A 203 11.50 12.74 0.34
N THR A 204 10.79 13.17 -0.70
CA THR A 204 11.02 12.76 -2.10
C THR A 204 12.46 12.99 -2.56
N ILE A 205 13.06 14.12 -2.15
CA ILE A 205 14.46 14.45 -2.46
C ILE A 205 15.42 13.49 -1.76
N SER A 206 15.07 13.03 -0.57
CA SER A 206 15.88 12.08 0.21
C SER A 206 15.74 10.66 -0.30
N LEU A 207 14.51 10.26 -0.64
CA LEU A 207 14.15 8.95 -1.15
C LEU A 207 14.82 8.60 -2.49
N LYS A 208 15.22 9.59 -3.29
CA LYS A 208 15.96 9.35 -4.54
C LYS A 208 17.29 8.60 -4.32
N TYR A 209 17.92 8.76 -3.15
CA TYR A 209 19.16 8.06 -2.79
C TYR A 209 18.92 6.65 -2.27
N LEU A 210 17.66 6.31 -1.94
CA LEU A 210 17.22 5.01 -1.42
C LEU A 210 16.59 4.11 -2.50
N ARG A 211 16.63 4.50 -3.77
CA ARG A 211 16.16 3.66 -4.90
C ARG A 211 16.87 2.31 -4.95
N GLY A 212 18.17 2.31 -4.66
CA GLY A 212 18.94 1.09 -4.42
C GLY A 212 19.08 0.14 -5.60
N SER A 213 18.91 0.59 -6.85
CA SER A 213 19.12 -0.25 -8.05
C SER A 213 20.54 -0.85 -8.10
N GLU A 214 21.52 -0.11 -7.61
CA GLU A 214 22.93 -0.50 -7.57
C GLU A 214 23.36 -1.05 -6.20
N PHE A 215 22.43 -1.21 -5.24
CA PHE A 215 22.78 -1.58 -3.87
C PHE A 215 23.05 -3.08 -3.77
N THR A 216 24.11 -3.42 -3.06
CA THR A 216 24.42 -4.78 -2.64
C THR A 216 23.72 -5.05 -1.32
N GLU A 217 23.69 -6.32 -0.90
CA GLU A 217 23.16 -6.70 0.41
C GLU A 217 23.86 -5.94 1.55
N HIS A 218 25.16 -5.68 1.42
CA HIS A 218 25.93 -4.92 2.40
C HIS A 218 25.43 -3.47 2.52
N HIS A 219 25.23 -2.79 1.40
CA HIS A 219 24.68 -1.43 1.38
C HIS A 219 23.28 -1.37 2.00
N TRP A 220 22.42 -2.35 1.71
CA TRP A 220 21.11 -2.42 2.34
C TRP A 220 21.21 -2.59 3.85
N ARG A 221 22.06 -3.50 4.35
CA ARG A 221 22.26 -3.68 5.80
C ARG A 221 22.74 -2.39 6.49
N GLU A 222 23.64 -1.64 5.87
CA GLU A 222 24.10 -0.35 6.38
C GLU A 222 22.96 0.68 6.43
N VAL A 223 22.13 0.74 5.38
CA VAL A 223 20.94 1.61 5.35
C VAL A 223 19.94 1.23 6.45
N PHE A 224 19.58 -0.05 6.58
CA PHE A 224 18.66 -0.51 7.62
C PHE A 224 19.19 -0.19 9.03
N SER A 225 20.49 -0.37 9.27
CA SER A 225 21.13 0.00 10.53
C SER A 225 21.10 1.50 10.81
N LEU A 226 21.21 2.36 9.79
CA LEU A 226 21.13 3.81 9.94
C LEU A 226 19.70 4.31 10.20
N LEU A 227 18.71 3.59 9.68
CA LEU A 227 17.29 3.94 9.83
C LEU A 227 16.68 3.40 11.13
N ASP A 228 17.42 2.55 11.87
CA ASP A 228 16.95 1.83 13.05
C ASP A 228 15.73 0.93 12.74
N VAL A 229 15.78 0.28 11.56
CA VAL A 229 14.74 -0.63 11.07
C VAL A 229 15.32 -2.04 10.98
N GLU A 230 14.55 -3.04 11.40
CA GLU A 230 14.96 -4.44 11.29
C GLU A 230 15.22 -4.81 9.82
N TYR A 231 16.34 -5.50 9.58
CA TYR A 231 16.72 -5.89 8.23
C TYR A 231 15.68 -6.84 7.63
N ARG A 232 15.18 -6.49 6.46
CA ARG A 232 14.29 -7.32 5.64
C ARG A 232 14.80 -7.36 4.20
N PRO A 233 14.42 -8.38 3.42
CA PRO A 233 14.73 -8.42 2.00
C PRO A 233 14.23 -7.14 1.32
N PRO A 234 15.05 -6.45 0.50
CA PRO A 234 14.67 -5.20 -0.16
C PRO A 234 13.40 -5.30 -1.02
N GLU A 235 13.11 -6.51 -1.51
CA GLU A 235 11.91 -6.85 -2.29
C GLU A 235 10.62 -6.71 -1.48
N THR A 236 10.68 -6.91 -0.16
CA THR A 236 9.51 -6.83 0.75
C THR A 236 9.30 -5.44 1.33
N LEU A 237 10.20 -4.50 1.05
CA LEU A 237 10.15 -3.16 1.60
C LEU A 237 8.96 -2.41 1.01
N LYS A 238 8.12 -1.84 1.88
CA LYS A 238 6.98 -1.01 1.47
C LYS A 238 7.29 0.46 1.65
N LEU A 239 6.55 1.32 0.96
CA LEU A 239 6.68 2.76 1.16
C LEU A 239 6.40 3.16 2.63
N LYS A 240 5.40 2.53 3.26
CA LYS A 240 5.03 2.78 4.67
C LYS A 240 6.21 2.63 5.63
N ASP A 241 7.08 1.65 5.41
CA ASP A 241 8.28 1.45 6.25
C ASP A 241 9.23 2.66 6.16
N LEU A 242 9.39 3.22 4.97
CA LEU A 242 10.22 4.42 4.73
C LEU A 242 9.56 5.69 5.26
N LEU A 243 8.22 5.81 5.17
CA LEU A 243 7.47 6.93 5.75
C LEU A 243 7.57 6.94 7.28
N ASN A 244 7.49 5.77 7.93
CA ASN A 244 7.69 5.65 9.36
C ASN A 244 9.10 6.08 9.79
N ALA A 245 10.11 5.76 8.98
CA ALA A 245 11.50 6.14 9.19
C ALA A 245 11.87 7.54 8.65
N ALA A 246 10.90 8.36 8.22
CA ALA A 246 11.15 9.64 7.54
C ALA A 246 12.09 10.58 8.32
N ASP A 247 11.95 10.68 9.63
CA ASP A 247 12.80 11.54 10.47
C ASP A 247 14.24 11.04 10.52
N ASN A 248 14.44 9.71 10.60
CA ASN A 248 15.76 9.09 10.56
C ASN A 248 16.41 9.25 9.18
N ILE A 249 15.64 9.11 8.10
CA ILE A 249 16.11 9.36 6.73
C ILE A 249 16.64 10.79 6.59
N LYS A 250 15.86 11.78 7.06
CA LYS A 250 16.26 13.20 7.02
C LYS A 250 17.51 13.45 7.86
N LYS A 251 17.58 12.88 9.07
CA LYS A 251 18.73 13.00 9.97
C LYS A 251 20.02 12.43 9.38
N HIS A 252 19.92 11.28 8.70
CA HIS A 252 21.08 10.54 8.17
C HIS A 252 21.32 10.75 6.67
N ILE A 253 20.72 11.78 6.05
CA ILE A 253 20.77 12.00 4.60
C ILE A 253 22.19 12.04 4.01
N LYS A 254 23.15 12.65 4.70
CA LYS A 254 24.55 12.73 4.23
C LYS A 254 25.21 11.36 4.16
N ALA A 255 24.90 10.47 5.11
CA ALA A 255 25.40 9.10 5.11
C ALA A 255 24.75 8.30 3.98
N LEU A 256 23.43 8.42 3.80
CA LEU A 256 22.70 7.77 2.71
C LEU A 256 23.21 8.20 1.33
N GLN A 257 23.53 9.49 1.16
CA GLN A 257 24.16 10.01 -0.06
C GLN A 257 25.52 9.37 -0.34
N LYS A 258 26.34 9.18 0.71
CA LYS A 258 27.65 8.53 0.61
C LYS A 258 27.52 7.04 0.24
N ILE A 259 26.56 6.34 0.84
CA ILE A 259 26.28 4.93 0.50
C ILE A 259 25.81 4.85 -0.96
N SER A 260 24.92 5.74 -1.38
CA SER A 260 24.39 5.79 -2.74
C SER A 260 25.48 6.05 -3.79
N SER A 261 26.37 7.02 -3.54
CA SER A 261 27.49 7.29 -4.44
C SER A 261 28.52 6.16 -4.45
N SER A 262 28.80 5.56 -3.29
CA SER A 262 29.69 4.38 -3.17
C SER A 262 29.14 3.20 -3.97
N ALA A 263 27.86 2.88 -3.82
CA ALA A 263 27.20 1.79 -4.53
C ALA A 263 27.19 2.02 -6.05
N SER A 264 26.88 3.25 -6.49
CA SER A 264 26.93 3.61 -7.91
C SER A 264 28.33 3.48 -8.50
N ASN A 265 29.36 3.92 -7.76
CA ASN A 265 30.75 3.78 -8.18
C ASN A 265 31.17 2.31 -8.25
N GLU A 266 30.82 1.51 -7.24
CA GLU A 266 31.14 0.08 -7.21
C GLU A 266 30.45 -0.67 -8.36
N SER A 267 29.18 -0.38 -8.65
CA SER A 267 28.49 -1.02 -9.77
C SER A 267 29.10 -0.63 -11.13
N ALA A 268 29.47 0.65 -11.30
CA ALA A 268 30.21 1.09 -12.49
C ALA A 268 31.55 0.35 -12.63
N VAL A 269 32.27 0.15 -11.53
CA VAL A 269 33.51 -0.65 -11.50
C VAL A 269 33.24 -2.08 -11.92
N ARG A 270 32.24 -2.75 -11.33
CA ARG A 270 31.89 -4.13 -11.68
C ARG A 270 31.49 -4.26 -13.15
N SER A 271 30.69 -3.32 -13.67
CA SER A 271 30.27 -3.32 -15.08
C SER A 271 31.48 -3.19 -16.01
N ALA A 272 32.37 -2.24 -15.75
CA ALA A 272 33.57 -2.03 -16.54
C ALA A 272 34.51 -3.25 -16.52
N LEU A 273 34.68 -3.88 -15.35
CA LEU A 273 35.49 -5.10 -15.22
C LEU A 273 34.87 -6.29 -15.95
N ASN A 274 33.54 -6.43 -15.91
CA ASN A 274 32.83 -7.47 -16.66
C ASN A 274 32.96 -7.26 -18.18
N GLU A 275 32.79 -6.04 -18.67
CA GLU A 275 33.02 -5.70 -20.08
C GLU A 275 34.46 -5.99 -20.51
N LEU A 276 35.43 -5.69 -19.64
CA LEU A 276 36.83 -5.99 -19.89
C LEU A 276 37.09 -7.50 -19.99
N GLU A 277 36.45 -8.29 -19.13
CA GLU A 277 36.56 -9.74 -19.14
C GLU A 277 35.99 -10.34 -20.43
N VAL A 278 34.80 -9.90 -20.83
CA VAL A 278 34.17 -10.28 -22.10
C VAL A 278 35.05 -9.91 -23.29
N TRP A 279 35.59 -8.69 -23.30
CA TRP A 279 36.51 -8.23 -24.36
C TRP A 279 37.78 -9.08 -24.38
N PHE A 280 38.39 -9.34 -23.23
CA PHE A 280 39.62 -10.11 -23.14
C PHE A 280 39.43 -11.55 -23.63
N ALA A 281 38.29 -12.18 -23.31
CA ALA A 281 37.95 -13.52 -23.80
C ALA A 281 37.73 -13.56 -25.32
N GLY A 282 37.17 -12.48 -25.89
CA GLY A 282 36.92 -12.33 -27.33
C GLY A 282 38.13 -11.82 -28.14
N ALA A 283 39.17 -11.33 -27.49
CA ALA A 283 40.32 -10.73 -28.16
C ALA A 283 41.09 -11.76 -29.01
N ARG A 284 41.26 -11.46 -30.29
CA ARG A 284 41.98 -12.31 -31.25
C ARG A 284 42.99 -11.50 -32.03
N LEU A 285 44.13 -12.12 -32.32
CA LEU A 285 45.13 -11.56 -33.23
C LEU A 285 44.68 -11.80 -34.67
N ALA A 286 44.76 -10.77 -35.52
CA ALA A 286 44.52 -10.91 -36.94
C ALA A 286 45.71 -11.65 -37.56
N LEU A 287 45.53 -12.92 -37.92
CA LEU A 287 46.57 -13.75 -38.51
C LEU A 287 46.42 -13.77 -40.03
N ALA A 288 47.51 -13.59 -40.77
CA ALA A 288 47.56 -13.71 -42.22
C ALA A 288 48.65 -14.70 -42.63
N ALA A 289 48.32 -15.58 -43.56
CA ALA A 289 49.30 -16.46 -44.19
C ALA A 289 50.18 -15.64 -45.16
N HIS A 290 51.49 -15.75 -44.99
CA HIS A 290 52.49 -15.17 -45.89
C HIS A 290 53.42 -16.26 -46.39
N THR A 291 53.97 -16.10 -47.59
CA THR A 291 54.90 -17.08 -48.16
C THR A 291 56.31 -16.49 -48.13
N ASP A 292 57.20 -17.17 -47.40
CA ASP A 292 58.62 -16.83 -47.32
C ASP A 292 59.30 -16.95 -48.72
N LYS A 293 60.43 -16.27 -48.93
CA LYS A 293 61.35 -16.48 -50.07
C LYS A 293 61.72 -17.94 -50.28
N ALA A 294 61.74 -18.75 -49.21
CA ALA A 294 61.93 -20.21 -49.27
C ALA A 294 60.65 -21.02 -49.62
N LYS A 295 59.58 -20.36 -50.09
CA LYS A 295 58.24 -20.95 -50.40
C LYS A 295 57.56 -21.68 -49.23
N ARG A 296 57.93 -21.35 -47.98
CA ARG A 296 57.28 -21.91 -46.79
C ARG A 296 56.13 -21.01 -46.34
N PRO A 297 54.95 -21.56 -45.97
CA PRO A 297 53.89 -20.77 -45.39
C PRO A 297 54.26 -20.34 -43.97
N VAL A 298 54.23 -19.04 -43.71
CA VAL A 298 54.50 -18.41 -42.42
C VAL A 298 53.30 -17.55 -42.06
N THR A 299 52.69 -17.82 -40.92
CA THR A 299 51.62 -16.99 -40.39
C THR A 299 52.20 -15.76 -39.71
N ILE A 300 51.80 -14.58 -40.17
CA ILE A 300 52.19 -13.29 -39.60
C ILE A 300 50.97 -12.64 -38.94
N VAL A 301 51.19 -11.94 -37.84
CA VAL A 301 50.13 -11.12 -37.23
C VAL A 301 50.06 -9.79 -38.00
N LYS A 302 48.86 -9.39 -38.41
CA LYS A 302 48.52 -8.09 -38.98
C LYS A 302 47.91 -7.18 -37.90
N ASP A 303 47.90 -5.88 -38.18
CA ASP A 303 47.17 -4.87 -37.41
C ASP A 303 47.55 -4.82 -35.92
N PHE A 304 48.85 -4.93 -35.63
CA PHE A 304 49.37 -4.80 -34.27
C PHE A 304 48.98 -3.48 -33.60
N ASN A 305 48.97 -2.38 -34.35
CA ASN A 305 48.61 -1.07 -33.84
C ASN A 305 47.16 -1.04 -33.33
N ASP A 306 46.22 -1.69 -34.03
CA ASP A 306 44.81 -1.71 -33.64
C ASP A 306 44.58 -2.41 -32.30
N ILE A 307 45.24 -3.55 -32.09
CA ILE A 307 45.13 -4.31 -30.83
C ILE A 307 45.86 -3.58 -29.70
N LEU A 308 47.00 -2.95 -29.98
CA LEU A 308 47.72 -2.13 -28.98
C LEU A 308 46.89 -0.91 -28.56
N ASN A 309 46.28 -0.19 -29.50
CA ASN A 309 45.39 0.94 -29.23
C ASN A 309 44.18 0.50 -28.38
N LYS A 310 43.57 -0.65 -28.70
CA LYS A 310 42.48 -1.21 -27.89
C LYS A 310 42.92 -1.54 -26.45
N ILE A 311 44.12 -2.09 -26.27
CA ILE A 311 44.66 -2.35 -24.92
C ILE A 311 44.90 -1.05 -24.16
N GLU A 312 45.42 -0.03 -24.82
CA GLU A 312 45.66 1.29 -24.21
C GLU A 312 44.36 1.98 -23.81
N GLU A 313 43.33 1.90 -24.65
CA GLU A 313 41.96 2.34 -24.31
C GLU A 313 41.43 1.60 -23.07
N LYS A 314 41.54 0.27 -23.03
CA LYS A 314 41.09 -0.51 -21.88
C LYS A 314 41.90 -0.25 -20.61
N GLN A 315 43.20 0.05 -20.74
CA GLN A 315 44.02 0.50 -19.61
C GLN A 315 43.52 1.85 -19.07
N TRP A 316 43.17 2.79 -19.94
CA TRP A 316 42.62 4.07 -19.53
C TRP A 316 41.30 3.92 -18.78
N VAL A 317 40.40 3.05 -19.27
CA VAL A 317 39.13 2.73 -18.58
C VAL A 317 39.39 2.18 -17.17
N VAL A 318 40.28 1.19 -17.02
CA VAL A 318 40.59 0.60 -15.71
C VAL A 318 41.21 1.63 -14.75
N SER A 319 42.09 2.50 -15.24
CA SER A 319 42.70 3.55 -14.43
C SER A 319 41.70 4.63 -14.01
N SER A 320 40.78 5.01 -14.91
CA SER A 320 39.71 5.97 -14.62
C SER A 320 38.75 5.43 -13.55
N VAL A 321 38.39 4.15 -13.65
CA VAL A 321 37.47 3.47 -12.75
C VAL A 321 38.14 3.14 -11.41
N GLY A 322 39.43 2.80 -11.40
CA GLY A 322 40.22 2.52 -10.19
C GLY A 322 40.63 3.76 -9.41
N GLY A 323 40.75 4.93 -10.05
CA GLY A 323 41.12 6.20 -9.41
C GLY A 323 40.02 6.85 -8.55
N GLY A 324 38.78 6.36 -8.65
CA GLY A 324 37.59 6.96 -8.03
C GLY A 324 37.37 6.72 -6.52
N GLY A 325 38.20 5.90 -5.86
CA GLY A 325 38.27 5.81 -4.39
C GLY A 325 37.72 4.53 -3.74
N VAL A 326 38.38 4.17 -2.62
CA VAL A 326 38.10 3.36 -1.38
C VAL A 326 37.06 2.21 -1.37
N GLY A 327 36.28 1.96 -2.43
CA GLY A 327 35.39 0.81 -2.55
C GLY A 327 36.10 -0.41 -3.14
N GLY A 328 35.69 -1.62 -2.72
CA GLY A 328 36.40 -2.91 -2.89
C GLY A 328 36.79 -3.37 -4.30
N GLY A 329 36.63 -2.56 -5.35
CA GLY A 329 37.09 -2.83 -6.70
C GLY A 329 38.56 -2.49 -6.97
N GLY A 330 39.25 -1.78 -6.06
CA GLY A 330 40.63 -1.32 -6.27
C GLY A 330 41.63 -2.46 -6.53
N GLU A 331 41.56 -3.55 -5.78
CA GLU A 331 42.44 -4.72 -5.97
C GLU A 331 42.17 -5.42 -7.31
N ALA A 332 40.89 -5.55 -7.69
CA ALA A 332 40.50 -6.15 -8.96
C ALA A 332 40.98 -5.28 -10.15
N CYS A 333 40.84 -3.96 -10.07
CA CYS A 333 41.39 -3.03 -11.06
C CYS A 333 42.91 -3.15 -11.15
N ALA A 334 43.63 -3.19 -10.03
CA ALA A 334 45.09 -3.35 -10.02
C ALA A 334 45.55 -4.65 -10.69
N ARG A 335 44.84 -5.76 -10.45
CA ARG A 335 45.10 -7.06 -11.09
C ARG A 335 44.89 -6.99 -12.61
N TRP A 336 43.80 -6.34 -13.06
CA TRP A 336 43.54 -6.15 -14.49
C TRP A 336 44.55 -5.22 -15.15
N GLU A 337 44.97 -4.16 -14.47
CA GLU A 337 45.99 -3.25 -14.97
C GLU A 337 47.33 -3.97 -15.17
N ALA A 338 47.73 -4.82 -14.20
CA ALA A 338 48.92 -5.66 -14.33
C ALA A 338 48.81 -6.64 -15.50
N ARG A 339 47.64 -7.27 -15.68
CA ARG A 339 47.38 -8.20 -16.79
C ARG A 339 47.44 -7.50 -18.15
N LEU A 340 46.83 -6.33 -18.28
CA LEU A 340 46.87 -5.52 -19.51
C LEU A 340 48.28 -5.02 -19.81
N ARG A 341 49.03 -4.59 -18.78
CA ARG A 341 50.45 -4.22 -18.92
C ARG A 341 51.27 -5.38 -19.47
N ALA A 342 51.14 -6.57 -18.89
CA ALA A 342 51.82 -7.77 -19.36
C ALA A 342 51.43 -8.13 -20.82
N ALA A 343 50.13 -8.08 -21.16
CA ALA A 343 49.67 -8.34 -22.53
C ALA A 343 50.26 -7.36 -23.55
N ARG A 344 50.30 -6.07 -23.20
CA ARG A 344 50.91 -5.02 -24.03
C ARG A 344 52.40 -5.25 -24.26
N ASP A 345 53.13 -5.61 -23.21
CA ASP A 345 54.57 -5.84 -23.30
C ASP A 345 54.90 -7.08 -24.15
N LEU A 346 54.11 -8.16 -24.00
CA LEU A 346 54.19 -9.36 -24.85
C LEU A 346 53.90 -9.04 -26.31
N LEU A 347 52.86 -8.25 -26.60
CA LEU A 347 52.51 -7.86 -27.97
C LEU A 347 53.59 -6.98 -28.61
N ARG A 348 54.16 -6.03 -27.85
CA ARG A 348 55.29 -5.22 -28.34
C ARG A 348 56.53 -6.06 -28.59
N ALA A 349 56.82 -7.03 -27.73
CA ALA A 349 57.91 -7.99 -27.94
C ALA A 349 57.68 -8.85 -29.19
N ALA A 350 56.47 -9.37 -29.38
CA ALA A 350 56.07 -10.14 -30.56
C ALA A 350 56.17 -9.30 -31.84
N HIS A 351 55.70 -8.05 -31.82
CA HIS A 351 55.80 -7.13 -32.95
C HIS A 351 57.26 -6.85 -33.32
N ARG A 352 58.13 -6.57 -32.33
CA ARG A 352 59.58 -6.38 -32.56
C ARG A 352 60.25 -7.65 -33.09
N ALA A 353 59.87 -8.82 -32.59
CA ALA A 353 60.39 -10.10 -33.07
C ALA A 353 59.95 -10.38 -34.52
N GLN A 354 58.68 -10.13 -34.85
CA GLN A 354 58.15 -10.30 -36.20
C GLN A 354 58.80 -9.31 -37.18
N ARG A 355 58.97 -8.03 -36.82
CA ARG A 355 59.69 -7.05 -37.67
C ARG A 355 61.13 -7.47 -37.91
N ARG A 356 61.87 -7.88 -36.87
CA ARG A 356 63.25 -8.38 -37.01
C ARG A 356 63.30 -9.62 -37.91
N ARG A 357 62.39 -10.57 -37.73
CA ARG A 357 62.32 -11.76 -38.59
C ARG A 357 61.91 -11.41 -40.02
N ALA A 358 60.99 -10.48 -40.25
CA ALA A 358 60.60 -10.02 -41.58
C ALA A 358 61.79 -9.41 -42.36
N ILE A 359 62.65 -8.65 -41.67
CA ILE A 359 63.90 -8.11 -42.21
C ILE A 359 64.87 -9.24 -42.62
N TYR A 360 65.02 -10.28 -41.79
CA TYR A 360 65.90 -11.43 -42.09
C TYR A 360 65.34 -12.39 -43.14
N VAL A 361 64.02 -12.53 -43.22
CA VAL A 361 63.30 -13.40 -44.17
C VAL A 361 63.07 -12.70 -45.51
N GLY A 362 63.35 -11.39 -45.58
CA GLY A 362 63.21 -10.58 -46.79
C GLY A 362 61.75 -10.38 -47.21
N VAL A 363 60.83 -10.40 -46.26
CA VAL A 363 59.48 -9.91 -46.45
C VAL A 363 59.58 -8.39 -46.46
N GLN A 364 59.51 -7.76 -47.63
CA GLN A 364 59.21 -6.33 -47.69
C GLN A 364 57.79 -6.16 -47.15
N GLN A 365 57.68 -5.92 -45.86
CA GLN A 365 56.50 -5.31 -45.29
C GLN A 365 56.53 -3.88 -45.83
N LYS A 366 55.77 -3.63 -46.91
CA LYS A 366 55.48 -2.27 -47.36
C LYS A 366 54.77 -1.61 -46.20
N ASP A 367 55.52 -0.85 -45.40
CA ASP A 367 54.99 0.14 -44.49
C ASP A 367 54.21 1.13 -45.37
N SER A 368 52.89 0.99 -45.37
CA SER A 368 51.99 2.09 -45.71
C SER A 368 51.78 2.91 -44.44
N ASP A 369 52.84 3.57 -43.99
CA ASP A 369 52.83 4.64 -43.00
C ASP A 369 53.99 5.58 -43.34
N SER A 370 53.73 6.53 -44.25
CA SER A 370 54.52 7.75 -44.37
C SER A 370 53.87 8.82 -43.49
N PRO A 371 54.65 9.60 -42.73
CA PRO A 371 54.11 10.68 -41.91
C PRO A 371 53.81 11.89 -42.79
N LEU A 372 52.57 12.39 -42.69
CA LEU A 372 52.21 13.80 -42.74
C LEU A 372 51.09 14.03 -41.73
#